data_AF-A0A950UUU0-F1
#
_entry.id   AF-A0A950UUU0-F1
#
_cell.length_a   1.000
_cell.length_b   1.000
_cell.length_c   1.000
_cell.angle_alpha   90.00
_cell.angle_beta   90.00
_cell.angle_gamma   90.00
#
_symmetry.space_group_name_H-M   'P 1'
#
loop_
_entity.id
_entity.type
_entity.pdbx_description
1 polymer ?
#
loop_
_entity_poly.entity_id
_entity_poly.type
_entity_poly.pdbx_seq_one_letter_code
_entity_poly.pdbx_strand_id
1 'polypeptide(L)'
;MRLPMIGAAVTSVVCTIALAACSGNGMVPSSSPIAAPESQNAGAAPDTAAAPDTAAAPDTSVAPNNAASRDGSDLTSTGNDSIDGKVVTCATSPPQYEWIFEGTCTKITLTKLGANFALGKHDDITVSGSIGENNLKAKAIVYIADATNNKDILTYKGKKFPAYVARGKTFIYATAINQSKYVIIPKASKVPVLQYVISDGKGIPGKSCAAAVLTFSHGKPQWKPLPVHAKVKGKTVTITQYNAPPNFQLPPQTPLYFGVNCF
;
A
#
# COMPACT_ATOMS: atom_id res chain seq x y z
N MET A 1 59.09 -31.73 6.55
CA MET A 1 58.90 -30.40 5.96
C MET A 1 57.88 -29.64 6.81
N ARG A 2 58.32 -28.60 7.52
CA ARG A 2 57.47 -27.70 8.35
C ARG A 2 57.34 -26.39 7.60
N LEU A 3 56.12 -25.90 7.38
CA LEU A 3 55.82 -24.59 6.81
C LEU A 3 55.02 -23.75 7.83
N PRO A 4 55.24 -22.42 7.86
CA PRO A 4 54.98 -21.58 9.03
C PRO A 4 53.54 -21.05 9.13
N MET A 5 53.08 -20.85 10.36
CA MET A 5 51.88 -20.08 10.70
C MET A 5 52.07 -18.61 10.33
N ILE A 6 51.14 -18.05 9.56
CA ILE A 6 51.00 -16.60 9.37
C ILE A 6 49.86 -16.15 10.28
N GLY A 7 50.21 -15.46 11.36
CA GLY A 7 49.28 -14.72 12.20
C GLY A 7 49.01 -13.36 11.57
N ALA A 8 47.76 -13.07 11.24
CA ALA A 8 47.32 -11.74 10.81
C ALA A 8 46.58 -11.05 11.97
N ALA A 9 47.11 -9.90 12.37
CA ALA A 9 46.61 -9.04 13.43
C ALA A 9 45.25 -8.41 13.06
N VAL A 10 44.30 -8.44 13.99
CA VAL A 10 43.00 -7.78 13.87
C VAL A 10 43.11 -6.40 14.49
N THR A 11 43.15 -5.35 13.69
CA THR A 11 43.05 -3.96 14.13
C THR A 11 41.57 -3.57 14.23
N SER A 12 41.03 -3.53 15.45
CA SER A 12 39.69 -3.00 15.71
C SER A 12 39.72 -1.47 15.72
N VAL A 13 39.09 -0.84 14.74
CA VAL A 13 38.83 0.61 14.72
C VAL A 13 37.60 0.87 15.59
N VAL A 14 37.78 1.56 16.71
CA VAL A 14 36.70 2.06 17.57
C VAL A 14 36.30 3.44 17.07
N CYS A 15 35.11 3.56 16.47
CA CYS A 15 34.49 4.85 16.20
C CYS A 15 33.70 5.31 17.43
N THR A 16 34.19 6.33 18.12
CA THR A 16 33.43 7.10 19.11
C THR A 16 32.49 8.08 18.39
N ILE A 17 31.18 7.87 18.52
CA ILE A 17 30.17 8.83 18.09
C ILE A 17 29.86 9.72 19.28
N ALA A 18 30.18 11.01 19.16
CA ALA A 18 29.77 12.04 20.12
C ALA A 18 28.28 12.37 19.91
N LEU A 19 27.46 12.10 20.94
CA LEU A 19 26.08 12.56 21.02
C LEU A 19 26.08 14.02 21.51
N ALA A 20 25.74 14.95 20.63
CA ALA A 20 25.44 16.33 21.01
C ALA A 20 23.98 16.42 21.47
N ALA A 21 23.80 16.67 22.77
CA ALA A 21 22.52 17.02 23.37
C ALA A 21 22.24 18.51 23.16
N CYS A 22 21.14 18.85 22.50
CA CYS A 22 20.53 20.17 22.60
C CYS A 22 19.15 20.03 23.24
N SER A 23 19.12 20.38 24.51
CA SER A 23 17.98 20.75 25.34
C SER A 23 17.16 21.87 24.70
N GLY A 24 15.86 21.64 24.55
CA GLY A 24 14.87 22.65 24.18
C GLY A 24 13.65 22.54 25.10
N ASN A 25 13.63 23.37 26.14
CA ASN A 25 12.48 23.59 27.00
C ASN A 25 11.36 24.28 26.19
N GLY A 26 10.24 23.58 25.98
CA GLY A 26 9.01 24.16 25.45
C GLY A 26 7.92 24.15 26.52
N MET A 27 7.48 25.34 26.92
CA MET A 27 6.49 25.59 27.97
C MET A 27 5.13 24.95 27.65
N VAL A 28 4.52 24.36 28.67
CA VAL A 28 3.14 23.85 28.66
C VAL A 28 2.19 25.04 28.88
N PRO A 29 1.19 25.30 28.00
CA PRO A 29 0.15 26.24 28.33
C PRO A 29 -0.88 25.60 29.28
N SER A 30 -1.08 26.25 30.42
CA SER A 30 -2.14 25.96 31.40
C SER A 30 -3.51 25.97 30.72
N SER A 31 -4.26 24.88 30.91
CA SER A 31 -5.66 24.79 30.52
C SER A 31 -6.53 25.33 31.65
N SER A 32 -7.30 26.39 31.39
CA SER A 32 -8.38 26.85 32.27
C SER A 32 -9.58 25.89 32.21
N PRO A 33 -10.33 25.69 33.31
CA PRO A 33 -11.51 24.84 33.31
C PRO A 33 -12.69 25.56 32.64
N ILE A 34 -13.29 24.92 31.63
CA ILE A 34 -14.56 25.38 31.05
C ILE A 34 -15.70 24.71 31.82
N ALA A 35 -16.58 25.57 32.33
CA ALA A 35 -17.79 25.23 33.07
C ALA A 35 -18.79 24.42 32.24
N ALA A 36 -19.45 23.49 32.92
CA ALA A 36 -20.60 22.75 32.41
C ALA A 36 -21.82 23.68 32.22
N PRO A 37 -22.63 23.49 31.17
CA PRO A 37 -23.98 24.04 31.16
C PRO A 37 -24.99 23.02 31.70
N GLU A 38 -25.86 23.54 32.55
CA GLU A 38 -27.05 22.91 33.11
C GLU A 38 -27.99 22.34 32.04
N SER A 39 -28.51 21.15 32.30
CA SER A 39 -29.65 20.58 31.58
C SER A 39 -30.92 20.94 32.37
N GLN A 40 -31.71 21.86 31.82
CA GLN A 40 -33.12 21.98 32.11
C GLN A 40 -33.88 21.99 30.78
N ASN A 41 -34.61 20.92 30.47
CA ASN A 41 -35.97 21.12 29.97
C ASN A 41 -36.81 19.84 30.12
N ALA A 42 -37.87 19.96 30.90
CA ALA A 42 -39.01 19.06 30.90
C ALA A 42 -40.09 19.66 30.00
N GLY A 43 -40.65 18.88 29.10
CA GLY A 43 -41.79 19.30 28.27
C GLY A 43 -42.35 18.12 27.51
N ALA A 44 -43.55 17.70 27.90
CA ALA A 44 -44.29 16.56 27.35
C ALA A 44 -44.93 16.85 25.97
N ALA A 45 -45.10 15.77 25.21
CA ALA A 45 -46.07 15.39 24.15
C ALA A 45 -47.26 16.36 23.86
N PRO A 46 -47.85 16.38 22.62
CA PRO A 46 -48.39 15.17 21.97
C PRO A 46 -48.40 15.08 20.42
N ASP A 47 -48.64 13.83 19.99
CA ASP A 47 -49.27 13.32 18.76
C ASP A 47 -49.26 14.15 17.46
N THR A 48 -48.72 13.54 16.40
CA THR A 48 -49.21 13.79 15.03
C THR A 48 -49.10 12.53 14.17
N ALA A 49 -50.30 12.11 13.75
CA ALA A 49 -50.73 11.28 12.62
C ALA A 49 -49.69 10.61 11.70
N ALA A 50 -49.95 9.31 11.47
CA ALA A 50 -49.44 8.51 10.38
C ALA A 50 -49.92 9.04 9.01
N ALA A 51 -49.02 9.06 8.02
CA ALA A 51 -49.32 9.24 6.62
C ALA A 51 -48.74 8.04 5.82
N PRO A 52 -49.34 7.70 4.65
CA PRO A 52 -49.33 6.36 4.10
C PRO A 52 -48.07 5.99 3.32
N ASP A 53 -47.81 4.68 3.28
CA ASP A 53 -46.78 4.00 2.49
C ASP A 53 -46.81 4.41 1.01
N THR A 54 -45.77 5.12 0.58
CA THR A 54 -45.46 5.32 -0.83
C THR A 54 -44.53 4.20 -1.26
N ALA A 55 -45.04 3.30 -2.11
CA ALA A 55 -44.28 2.22 -2.72
C ALA A 55 -43.04 2.75 -3.45
N ALA A 56 -41.85 2.34 -3.01
CA ALA A 56 -40.60 2.60 -3.70
C ALA A 56 -40.49 1.70 -4.95
N ALA A 57 -40.34 2.33 -6.10
CA ALA A 57 -39.98 1.69 -7.36
C ALA A 57 -38.60 1.01 -7.27
N PRO A 58 -38.35 -0.08 -8.03
CA PRO A 58 -37.06 -0.73 -8.04
C PRO A 58 -36.01 0.16 -8.69
N ASP A 59 -34.99 0.52 -7.91
CA ASP A 59 -33.85 1.32 -8.35
C ASP A 59 -32.87 0.42 -9.13
N THR A 60 -33.14 0.18 -10.41
CA THR A 60 -32.18 -0.42 -11.35
C THR A 60 -31.23 0.63 -11.88
N SER A 61 -30.36 1.16 -11.02
CA SER A 61 -29.20 1.92 -11.47
C SER A 61 -28.03 0.96 -11.78
N VAL A 62 -27.98 0.52 -13.03
CA VAL A 62 -26.74 0.00 -13.62
C VAL A 62 -25.73 1.15 -13.62
N ALA A 63 -24.73 1.08 -12.74
CA ALA A 63 -23.60 1.99 -12.78
C ALA A 63 -22.93 1.89 -14.17
N PRO A 64 -22.75 2.99 -14.91
CA PRO A 64 -22.03 2.95 -16.17
C PRO A 64 -20.55 2.65 -15.89
N ASN A 65 -20.13 1.43 -16.20
CA ASN A 65 -18.73 1.03 -16.33
C ASN A 65 -18.09 1.66 -17.58
N ASN A 66 -18.21 2.97 -17.76
CA ASN A 66 -17.49 3.72 -18.78
C ASN A 66 -16.59 4.74 -18.09
N ALA A 67 -15.56 4.25 -17.41
CA ALA A 67 -14.31 4.99 -17.39
C ALA A 67 -13.82 4.97 -18.84
N ALA A 68 -14.03 6.08 -19.55
CA ALA A 68 -13.47 6.29 -20.87
C ALA A 68 -11.97 5.96 -20.79
N SER A 69 -11.60 4.84 -21.41
CA SER A 69 -10.23 4.54 -21.76
C SER A 69 -9.75 5.74 -22.57
N ARG A 70 -8.94 6.61 -21.96
CA ARG A 70 -8.20 7.62 -22.71
C ARG A 70 -7.12 6.87 -23.46
N ASP A 71 -7.51 6.43 -24.65
CA ASP A 71 -6.63 6.01 -25.70
C ASP A 71 -5.72 7.19 -26.08
N GLY A 72 -4.43 6.93 -26.26
CA GLY A 72 -3.45 7.96 -26.62
C GLY A 72 -2.32 8.23 -25.62
N SER A 73 -2.06 7.33 -24.68
CA SER A 73 -0.69 7.12 -24.21
C SER A 73 -0.27 5.77 -24.71
N ASP A 74 0.57 5.77 -25.73
CA ASP A 74 1.35 4.63 -26.20
C ASP A 74 1.96 3.91 -24.97
N LEU A 75 1.22 2.92 -24.46
CA LEU A 75 1.66 1.99 -23.44
C LEU A 75 2.54 0.95 -24.13
N THR A 76 3.64 1.41 -24.71
CA THR A 76 4.84 0.60 -24.83
C THR A 76 5.40 0.40 -23.42
N SER A 77 4.66 -0.35 -22.60
CA SER A 77 5.29 -1.21 -21.62
C SER A 77 6.09 -2.21 -22.44
N THR A 78 7.35 -1.91 -22.70
CA THR A 78 8.33 -2.88 -23.23
C THR A 78 8.63 -3.99 -22.22
N GLY A 79 7.78 -4.20 -21.20
CA GLY A 79 7.69 -5.44 -20.45
C GLY A 79 7.03 -6.56 -21.26
N ASN A 80 7.53 -6.81 -22.47
CA ASN A 80 7.33 -8.06 -23.19
C ASN A 80 8.68 -8.76 -23.44
N ASP A 81 9.65 -8.54 -22.56
CA ASP A 81 10.74 -9.50 -22.33
C ASP A 81 10.18 -10.74 -21.60
N SER A 82 9.14 -11.35 -22.17
CA SER A 82 8.93 -12.79 -22.10
C SER A 82 9.84 -13.39 -23.17
N ILE A 83 11.14 -13.44 -22.85
CA ILE A 83 12.02 -14.44 -23.45
C ILE A 83 11.96 -15.61 -22.46
N ASP A 84 11.24 -16.66 -22.84
CA ASP A 84 11.36 -18.01 -22.27
C ASP A 84 10.62 -18.34 -20.95
N GLY A 85 9.40 -17.82 -20.74
CA GLY A 85 8.48 -18.33 -19.69
C GLY A 85 8.98 -18.23 -18.24
N LYS A 86 10.12 -17.58 -18.02
CA LYS A 86 10.75 -17.42 -16.71
C LYS A 86 10.22 -16.12 -16.12
N VAL A 87 9.37 -16.23 -15.11
CA VAL A 87 8.90 -15.10 -14.30
C VAL A 87 10.14 -14.30 -13.87
N VAL A 88 10.26 -13.07 -14.35
CA VAL A 88 11.32 -12.15 -13.91
C VAL A 88 10.96 -11.75 -12.48
N THR A 89 11.44 -12.52 -11.52
CA THR A 89 11.31 -12.20 -10.10
C THR A 89 12.17 -10.98 -9.81
N CYS A 90 11.61 -9.96 -9.17
CA CYS A 90 12.41 -8.82 -8.69
C CYS A 90 13.34 -9.21 -7.53
N ALA A 91 13.39 -10.49 -7.14
CA ALA A 91 14.26 -11.00 -6.09
C ALA A 91 15.75 -10.82 -6.37
N THR A 92 16.15 -10.77 -7.65
CA THR A 92 17.56 -10.68 -8.05
C THR A 92 17.96 -9.32 -8.60
N SER A 93 17.01 -8.43 -8.87
CA SER A 93 17.32 -7.10 -9.40
C SER A 93 17.16 -6.05 -8.31
N PRO A 94 18.24 -5.32 -7.96
CA PRO A 94 18.13 -4.18 -7.07
C PRO A 94 17.05 -3.21 -7.56
N PRO A 95 16.34 -2.54 -6.63
CA PRO A 95 16.55 -2.59 -5.19
C PRO A 95 15.28 -2.91 -4.40
N GLN A 96 15.15 -4.15 -3.95
CA GLN A 96 14.36 -4.46 -2.76
C GLN A 96 15.24 -4.19 -1.54
N TYR A 97 15.09 -3.00 -0.94
CA TYR A 97 16.02 -2.49 0.07
C TYR A 97 15.87 -3.16 1.45
N GLU A 98 14.73 -3.80 1.70
CA GLU A 98 14.49 -4.60 2.91
C GLU A 98 14.03 -6.01 2.52
N TRP A 99 12.75 -6.36 2.57
CA TRP A 99 12.29 -7.73 2.28
C TRP A 99 12.19 -8.02 0.79
N ILE A 100 12.46 -9.27 0.42
CA ILE A 100 12.43 -9.73 -0.96
C ILE A 100 11.12 -10.46 -1.23
N PHE A 101 10.31 -9.92 -2.12
CA PHE A 101 9.07 -10.50 -2.63
C PHE A 101 9.42 -11.38 -3.83
N GLU A 102 9.11 -12.68 -3.73
CA GLU A 102 9.44 -13.69 -4.75
C GLU A 102 8.37 -13.85 -5.83
N GLY A 103 7.26 -13.12 -5.73
CA GLY A 103 6.22 -13.12 -6.75
C GLY A 103 6.63 -12.39 -8.03
N THR A 104 5.63 -12.04 -8.81
CA THR A 104 5.81 -11.35 -10.08
C THR A 104 6.10 -9.87 -9.85
N CYS A 105 6.77 -9.25 -10.81
CA CYS A 105 7.02 -7.83 -10.73
C CYS A 105 6.94 -7.12 -12.08
N THR A 106 6.78 -5.80 -12.02
CA THR A 106 6.75 -4.95 -13.20
C THR A 106 7.43 -3.61 -12.92
N LYS A 107 7.95 -3.02 -13.99
CA LYS A 107 8.53 -1.68 -13.98
C LYS A 107 7.54 -0.74 -14.65
N ILE A 108 7.12 0.31 -13.95
CA ILE A 108 6.28 1.35 -14.53
C ILE A 108 7.01 2.69 -14.57
N THR A 109 6.65 3.49 -15.58
CA THR A 109 7.06 4.89 -15.67
C THR A 109 5.91 5.75 -15.18
N LEU A 110 6.01 6.26 -13.95
CA LEU A 110 5.02 7.12 -13.34
C LEU A 110 5.17 8.56 -13.83
N THR A 111 4.06 9.15 -14.27
CA THR A 111 3.98 10.57 -14.65
C THR A 111 3.21 11.36 -13.60
N LYS A 112 3.08 12.69 -13.77
CA LYS A 112 2.22 13.53 -12.94
C LYS A 112 0.76 13.05 -12.90
N LEU A 113 0.27 12.50 -14.02
CA LEU A 113 -1.10 11.99 -14.15
C LEU A 113 -1.29 10.59 -13.56
N GLY A 114 -0.19 9.95 -13.15
CA GLY A 114 -0.21 8.56 -12.72
C GLY A 114 0.31 7.59 -13.78
N ALA A 115 0.02 6.31 -13.55
CA ALA A 115 0.28 5.20 -14.46
C ALA A 115 -0.53 3.96 -14.04
N ASN A 116 -0.83 3.11 -15.02
CA ASN A 116 -1.39 1.77 -14.78
C ASN A 116 -0.26 0.75 -14.65
N PHE A 117 -0.54 -0.36 -13.98
CA PHE A 117 0.36 -1.49 -13.89
C PHE A 117 -0.40 -2.80 -13.98
N ALA A 118 0.28 -3.84 -14.44
CA ALA A 118 -0.16 -5.22 -14.40
C ALA A 118 1.05 -6.09 -14.07
N LEU A 119 0.88 -6.97 -13.09
CA LEU A 119 1.84 -7.98 -12.74
C LEU A 119 1.52 -9.29 -13.48
N GLY A 120 2.50 -10.19 -13.52
CA GLY A 120 2.29 -11.53 -14.04
C GLY A 120 1.35 -12.36 -13.16
N LYS A 121 1.12 -13.60 -13.56
CA LYS A 121 0.38 -14.57 -12.74
C LYS A 121 1.35 -15.24 -11.76
N HIS A 122 1.05 -15.22 -10.47
CA HIS A 122 1.80 -15.89 -9.40
C HIS A 122 0.84 -16.68 -8.51
N ASP A 123 1.04 -17.98 -8.33
CA ASP A 123 0.18 -18.84 -7.48
C ASP A 123 -1.34 -18.85 -7.81
N ASP A 124 -1.69 -18.66 -9.08
CA ASP A 124 -3.06 -18.42 -9.58
C ASP A 124 -3.65 -17.04 -9.33
N ILE A 125 -2.85 -16.14 -8.79
CA ILE A 125 -3.22 -14.77 -8.50
C ILE A 125 -2.69 -13.86 -9.60
N THR A 126 -3.50 -12.89 -10.02
CA THR A 126 -3.06 -11.76 -10.84
C THR A 126 -3.36 -10.47 -10.12
N VAL A 127 -2.45 -9.50 -10.27
CA VAL A 127 -2.59 -8.17 -9.69
C VAL A 127 -2.39 -7.13 -10.78
N SER A 128 -3.34 -6.23 -10.91
CA SER A 128 -3.21 -5.04 -11.74
C SER A 128 -3.75 -3.83 -10.99
N GLY A 129 -3.60 -2.65 -11.55
CA GLY A 129 -4.04 -1.45 -10.87
C GLY A 129 -3.54 -0.17 -11.48
N SER A 130 -3.65 0.90 -10.69
CA SER A 130 -3.18 2.22 -11.07
C SER A 130 -2.71 3.01 -9.84
N ILE A 131 -1.71 3.86 -10.09
CA ILE A 131 -1.33 4.95 -9.18
C ILE A 131 -1.81 6.23 -9.86
N GLY A 132 -2.62 7.02 -9.16
CA GLY A 132 -3.24 8.22 -9.71
C GLY A 132 -2.33 9.44 -9.81
N GLU A 133 -2.98 10.59 -9.91
CA GLU A 133 -2.31 11.89 -9.95
C GLU A 133 -1.40 12.11 -8.73
N ASN A 134 -0.30 12.82 -8.95
CA ASN A 134 0.72 13.03 -7.92
C ASN A 134 1.49 14.35 -8.12
N ASN A 135 2.48 14.60 -7.26
CA ASN A 135 3.29 15.82 -7.25
C ASN A 135 4.50 15.81 -8.21
N LEU A 136 4.69 14.77 -9.03
CA LEU A 136 5.87 14.69 -9.90
C LEU A 136 5.91 15.84 -10.91
N LYS A 137 7.11 16.40 -11.08
CA LYS A 137 7.44 17.37 -12.14
C LYS A 137 8.06 16.70 -13.37
N ALA A 138 8.69 15.55 -13.16
CA ALA A 138 9.32 14.72 -14.18
C ALA A 138 8.90 13.26 -13.99
N LYS A 139 9.12 12.41 -15.00
CA LYS A 139 8.83 10.97 -14.92
C LYS A 139 9.66 10.32 -13.79
N ALA A 140 9.08 9.33 -13.11
CA ALA A 140 9.76 8.50 -12.12
C ALA A 140 9.60 7.02 -12.49
N ILE A 141 10.61 6.21 -12.17
CA ILE A 141 10.50 4.75 -12.29
C ILE A 141 10.02 4.19 -10.95
N VAL A 142 8.99 3.37 -11.00
CA VAL A 142 8.47 2.62 -9.84
C VAL A 142 8.48 1.14 -10.19
N TYR A 143 9.09 0.32 -9.34
CA TYR A 143 8.95 -1.13 -9.41
C TYR A 143 7.81 -1.56 -8.51
N ILE A 144 6.98 -2.48 -8.98
CA ILE A 144 5.90 -3.07 -8.20
C ILE A 144 6.11 -4.58 -8.22
N ALA A 145 6.05 -5.22 -7.05
CA ALA A 145 6.11 -6.66 -6.92
C ALA A 145 5.03 -7.17 -5.97
N ASP A 146 4.57 -8.40 -6.18
CA ASP A 146 3.64 -9.09 -5.28
C ASP A 146 4.29 -10.29 -4.57
N ALA A 147 3.63 -10.71 -3.51
CA ALA A 147 3.88 -11.94 -2.80
C ALA A 147 2.58 -12.39 -2.16
N THR A 148 2.42 -13.68 -1.99
CA THR A 148 1.33 -14.29 -1.24
C THR A 148 1.71 -14.36 0.24
N ASN A 149 0.88 -15.02 1.04
CA ASN A 149 1.23 -15.34 2.43
C ASN A 149 1.87 -16.74 2.54
N ASN A 150 2.31 -17.33 1.42
CA ASN A 150 2.83 -18.71 1.33
C ASN A 150 4.35 -18.81 1.51
N LYS A 151 4.94 -17.89 2.30
CA LYS A 151 6.40 -17.82 2.58
C LYS A 151 7.26 -17.35 1.39
N ASP A 152 6.67 -16.70 0.40
CA ASP A 152 7.32 -16.06 -0.75
C ASP A 152 7.78 -14.62 -0.43
N ILE A 153 8.05 -14.35 0.84
CA ILE A 153 8.72 -13.13 1.30
C ILE A 153 9.95 -13.54 2.12
N LEU A 154 11.13 -13.31 1.56
CA LEU A 154 12.39 -13.68 2.21
C LEU A 154 12.76 -12.70 3.32
N THR A 155 13.38 -13.24 4.36
CA THR A 155 13.95 -12.45 5.45
C THR A 155 15.10 -11.59 4.95
N TYR A 156 15.25 -10.40 5.50
CA TYR A 156 16.36 -9.50 5.17
C TYR A 156 17.15 -9.10 6.39
N LYS A 157 18.47 -9.28 6.33
CA LYS A 157 19.39 -9.04 7.47
C LYS A 157 18.90 -9.71 8.76
N GLY A 158 18.39 -10.94 8.63
CA GLY A 158 17.82 -11.72 9.74
C GLY A 158 16.45 -11.25 10.25
N LYS A 159 15.87 -10.18 9.70
CA LYS A 159 14.54 -9.68 10.10
C LYS A 159 13.45 -10.36 9.29
N LYS A 160 12.49 -10.97 9.98
CA LYS A 160 11.26 -11.51 9.39
C LYS A 160 10.36 -10.38 8.89
N PHE A 161 9.64 -10.63 7.80
CA PHE A 161 8.62 -9.72 7.32
C PHE A 161 7.48 -9.62 8.34
N PRO A 162 7.02 -8.41 8.70
CA PRO A 162 5.94 -8.23 9.66
C PRO A 162 4.61 -8.69 9.02
N ALA A 163 4.13 -9.86 9.39
CA ALA A 163 2.85 -10.37 8.90
C ALA A 163 1.71 -9.39 9.20
N TYR A 164 0.84 -9.15 8.21
CA TYR A 164 -0.36 -8.38 8.43
C TYR A 164 -1.41 -9.26 9.09
N VAL A 165 -1.78 -8.90 10.32
CA VAL A 165 -2.81 -9.62 11.10
C VAL A 165 -4.01 -8.70 11.27
N ALA A 166 -5.12 -9.09 10.67
CA ALA A 166 -6.41 -8.41 10.75
C ALA A 166 -7.53 -9.45 10.74
N ARG A 167 -8.80 -9.00 10.82
CA ARG A 167 -9.96 -9.89 10.67
C ARG A 167 -9.96 -10.50 9.27
N GLY A 168 -9.82 -11.82 9.18
CA GLY A 168 -9.81 -12.58 7.93
C GLY A 168 -8.45 -13.19 7.62
N LYS A 169 -8.25 -13.62 6.38
CA LYS A 169 -6.98 -14.16 5.91
C LYS A 169 -6.26 -13.11 5.08
N THR A 170 -5.02 -12.81 5.45
CA THR A 170 -4.14 -12.01 4.59
C THR A 170 -3.83 -12.83 3.35
N PHE A 171 -4.26 -12.29 2.21
CA PHE A 171 -4.34 -12.98 0.95
C PHE A 171 -3.15 -12.64 0.06
N ILE A 172 -2.78 -11.36 0.01
CA ILE A 172 -1.69 -10.88 -0.82
C ILE A 172 -0.96 -9.71 -0.13
N TYR A 173 0.34 -9.64 -0.37
CA TYR A 173 1.18 -8.48 -0.13
C TYR A 173 1.67 -7.91 -1.45
N ALA A 174 1.87 -6.60 -1.48
CA ALA A 174 2.54 -5.94 -2.59
C ALA A 174 3.57 -4.95 -2.07
N THR A 175 4.58 -4.64 -2.88
CA THR A 175 5.55 -3.57 -2.60
C THR A 175 5.65 -2.65 -3.80
N ALA A 176 5.78 -1.35 -3.54
CA ALA A 176 6.07 -0.33 -4.54
C ALA A 176 7.36 0.39 -4.18
N ILE A 177 8.30 0.47 -5.13
CA ILE A 177 9.64 0.99 -4.90
C ILE A 177 9.93 2.13 -5.87
N ASN A 178 9.93 3.34 -5.35
CA ASN A 178 10.26 4.54 -6.10
C ASN A 178 11.78 4.65 -6.31
N GLN A 179 12.23 4.51 -7.55
CA GLN A 179 13.66 4.62 -7.92
C GLN A 179 14.14 6.06 -8.12
N SER A 180 13.22 7.02 -8.12
CA SER A 180 13.59 8.42 -8.27
C SER A 180 14.16 8.97 -6.96
N LYS A 181 14.82 10.12 -7.07
CA LYS A 181 15.27 10.91 -5.91
C LYS A 181 14.18 11.79 -5.28
N TYR A 182 12.96 11.76 -5.82
CA TYR A 182 11.87 12.65 -5.40
C TYR A 182 10.81 11.87 -4.63
N VAL A 183 10.27 12.47 -3.57
CA VAL A 183 9.10 11.91 -2.86
C VAL A 183 7.89 12.03 -3.78
N ILE A 184 7.23 10.91 -4.07
CA ILE A 184 5.96 10.91 -4.81
C ILE A 184 4.83 11.00 -3.78
N ILE A 185 4.08 12.09 -3.84
CA ILE A 185 2.92 12.33 -2.98
C ILE A 185 1.69 12.27 -3.89
N PRO A 186 0.86 11.22 -3.75
CA PRO A 186 -0.39 11.15 -4.48
C PRO A 186 -1.32 12.29 -4.09
N LYS A 187 -2.10 12.76 -5.06
CA LYS A 187 -3.04 13.85 -4.91
C LYS A 187 -4.45 13.31 -5.05
N ALA A 188 -5.34 13.71 -4.15
CA ALA A 188 -6.75 13.49 -4.34
C ALA A 188 -7.19 14.19 -5.63
N SER A 189 -7.87 13.45 -6.50
CA SER A 189 -8.43 13.97 -7.75
C SER A 189 -9.72 13.21 -8.09
N LYS A 190 -10.25 13.39 -9.30
CA LYS A 190 -11.40 12.61 -9.79
C LYS A 190 -11.04 11.15 -10.08
N VAL A 191 -9.76 10.84 -10.22
CA VAL A 191 -9.28 9.45 -10.38
C VAL A 191 -8.83 8.88 -9.03
N PRO A 192 -8.88 7.55 -8.85
CA PRO A 192 -8.33 6.92 -7.67
C PRO A 192 -6.86 7.28 -7.47
N VAL A 193 -6.48 7.62 -6.23
CA VAL A 193 -5.09 7.75 -5.80
C VAL A 193 -4.37 6.42 -5.96
N LEU A 194 -5.04 5.33 -5.63
CA LEU A 194 -4.53 3.99 -5.73
C LEU A 194 -5.67 3.02 -6.03
N GLN A 195 -5.49 2.16 -7.02
CA GLN A 195 -6.40 1.08 -7.31
C GLN A 195 -5.63 -0.22 -7.45
N TYR A 196 -6.14 -1.29 -6.84
CA TYR A 196 -5.70 -2.66 -7.07
C TYR A 196 -6.88 -3.50 -7.53
N VAL A 197 -6.67 -4.26 -8.59
CA VAL A 197 -7.56 -5.32 -9.07
C VAL A 197 -6.83 -6.62 -8.85
N ILE A 198 -7.34 -7.44 -7.95
CA ILE A 198 -6.75 -8.73 -7.61
C ILE A 198 -7.72 -9.81 -8.08
N SER A 199 -7.24 -10.79 -8.83
CA SER A 199 -8.02 -11.96 -9.21
C SER A 199 -7.32 -13.24 -8.79
N ASP A 200 -8.08 -14.23 -8.33
CA ASP A 200 -7.56 -15.54 -7.96
C ASP A 200 -8.29 -16.65 -8.73
N GLY A 201 -7.55 -17.45 -9.49
CA GLY A 201 -8.07 -18.62 -10.19
C GLY A 201 -8.78 -19.61 -9.26
N LYS A 202 -8.37 -19.70 -8.00
CA LYS A 202 -8.94 -20.54 -6.93
C LYS A 202 -10.08 -19.87 -6.16
N GLY A 203 -10.27 -18.56 -6.36
CA GLY A 203 -11.28 -17.75 -5.68
C GLY A 203 -10.74 -17.01 -4.46
N ILE A 204 -11.23 -15.79 -4.26
CA ILE A 204 -10.80 -14.93 -3.16
C ILE A 204 -11.49 -15.37 -1.86
N PRO A 205 -10.75 -15.54 -0.74
CA PRO A 205 -11.36 -15.94 0.52
C PRO A 205 -12.30 -14.85 1.06
N GLY A 206 -13.48 -15.24 1.54
CA GLY A 206 -14.45 -14.30 2.12
C GLY A 206 -15.33 -13.59 1.10
N LYS A 207 -16.06 -12.57 1.55
CA LYS A 207 -16.97 -11.76 0.73
C LYS A 207 -16.50 -10.31 0.60
N SER A 208 -15.60 -9.88 1.48
CA SER A 208 -15.04 -8.53 1.48
C SER A 208 -13.53 -8.57 1.69
N CYS A 209 -12.84 -7.54 1.21
CA CYS A 209 -11.43 -7.32 1.50
C CYS A 209 -11.21 -5.90 2.03
N ALA A 210 -10.16 -5.76 2.83
CA ALA A 210 -9.61 -4.49 3.29
C ALA A 210 -8.10 -4.46 3.01
N ALA A 211 -7.56 -3.26 2.85
CA ALA A 211 -6.14 -3.05 2.62
C ALA A 211 -5.50 -2.29 3.79
N ALA A 212 -4.20 -2.51 3.98
CA ALA A 212 -3.36 -1.77 4.90
C ALA A 212 -2.03 -1.43 4.23
N VAL A 213 -1.39 -0.38 4.74
CA VAL A 213 -0.03 0.01 4.37
C VAL A 213 0.90 -0.20 5.55
N LEU A 214 2.09 -0.74 5.31
CA LEU A 214 3.11 -0.87 6.35
C LEU A 214 3.81 0.48 6.54
N THR A 215 3.77 0.97 7.77
CA THR A 215 4.44 2.20 8.19
C THR A 215 5.49 1.88 9.25
N PHE A 216 6.41 2.81 9.49
CA PHE A 216 7.42 2.67 10.54
C PHE A 216 7.24 3.78 11.57
N SER A 217 6.94 3.40 12.82
CA SER A 217 6.87 4.32 13.95
C SER A 217 7.99 3.97 14.93
N HIS A 218 8.89 4.94 15.19
CA HIS A 218 10.08 4.71 16.02
C HIS A 218 10.90 3.48 15.59
N GLY A 219 11.05 3.27 14.27
CA GLY A 219 11.76 2.13 13.69
C GLY A 219 11.04 0.78 13.80
N LYS A 220 9.82 0.73 14.36
CA LYS A 220 9.00 -0.48 14.44
C LYS A 220 7.98 -0.52 13.30
N PRO A 221 7.88 -1.63 12.56
CA PRO A 221 6.88 -1.79 11.52
C PRO A 221 5.47 -1.88 12.13
N GLN A 222 4.52 -1.14 11.56
CA GLN A 222 3.12 -1.11 11.96
C GLN A 222 2.21 -1.03 10.73
N TRP A 223 1.29 -1.99 10.60
CA TRP A 223 0.25 -1.95 9.58
C TRP A 223 -0.80 -0.92 9.94
N LYS A 224 -1.06 0.03 9.03
CA LYS A 224 -2.14 1.01 9.14
C LYS A 224 -3.23 0.69 8.13
N PRO A 225 -4.46 0.41 8.58
CA PRO A 225 -5.58 0.19 7.69
C PRO A 225 -5.80 1.40 6.77
N LEU A 226 -6.05 1.11 5.50
CA LEU A 226 -6.57 2.09 4.56
C LEU A 226 -8.10 2.16 4.74
N PRO A 227 -8.73 3.33 4.62
CA PRO A 227 -10.18 3.50 4.77
C PRO A 227 -10.94 2.99 3.54
N VAL A 228 -10.67 1.76 3.12
CA VAL A 228 -11.26 1.11 1.95
C VAL A 228 -11.73 -0.29 2.29
N HIS A 229 -12.97 -0.57 1.88
CA HIS A 229 -13.57 -1.88 1.93
C HIS A 229 -14.07 -2.22 0.53
N ALA A 230 -13.67 -3.38 0.03
CA ALA A 230 -14.04 -3.85 -1.30
C ALA A 230 -14.86 -5.13 -1.20
N LYS A 231 -15.94 -5.23 -1.97
CA LYS A 231 -16.70 -6.48 -2.09
C LYS A 231 -16.04 -7.38 -3.13
N VAL A 232 -15.93 -8.66 -2.79
CA VAL A 232 -15.50 -9.69 -3.75
C VAL A 232 -16.61 -9.93 -4.76
N LYS A 233 -16.27 -9.95 -6.04
CA LYS A 233 -17.17 -10.24 -7.16
C LYS A 233 -16.63 -11.44 -7.93
N GLY A 234 -17.20 -12.62 -7.67
CA GLY A 234 -16.71 -13.86 -8.24
C GLY A 234 -15.28 -14.16 -7.80
N LYS A 235 -14.35 -14.17 -8.75
CA LYS A 235 -12.91 -14.42 -8.52
C LYS A 235 -12.07 -13.15 -8.37
N THR A 236 -12.70 -11.98 -8.34
CA THR A 236 -12.01 -10.69 -8.42
C THR A 236 -12.44 -9.76 -7.29
N VAL A 237 -11.50 -8.95 -6.80
CA VAL A 237 -11.77 -7.83 -5.90
C VAL A 237 -11.08 -6.58 -6.43
N THR A 238 -11.77 -5.45 -6.38
CA THR A 238 -11.23 -4.15 -6.76
C THR A 238 -11.20 -3.23 -5.55
N ILE A 239 -9.99 -2.94 -5.07
CA ILE A 239 -9.74 -2.05 -3.94
C ILE A 239 -9.38 -0.68 -4.50
N THR A 240 -10.24 0.31 -4.25
CA THR A 240 -10.07 1.66 -4.81
C THR A 240 -9.99 2.69 -3.69
N GLN A 241 -8.88 3.43 -3.64
CA GLN A 241 -8.64 4.52 -2.71
C GLN A 241 -8.68 5.85 -3.47
N TYR A 242 -9.67 6.70 -3.19
CA TYR A 242 -9.79 8.02 -3.82
C TYR A 242 -9.02 9.12 -3.08
N ASN A 243 -8.87 8.97 -1.77
CA ASN A 243 -8.17 9.95 -0.93
C ASN A 243 -6.86 9.37 -0.42
N ALA A 244 -5.73 10.05 -0.63
CA ALA A 244 -4.48 9.64 -0.03
C ALA A 244 -4.62 9.72 1.51
N PRO A 245 -4.35 8.65 2.27
CA PRO A 245 -4.27 8.74 3.72
C PRO A 245 -3.27 9.84 4.12
N PRO A 246 -3.44 10.49 5.29
CA PRO A 246 -2.45 11.41 5.80
C PRO A 246 -1.05 10.78 5.80
N ASN A 247 -0.08 11.49 5.24
CA ASN A 247 1.33 11.05 5.09
C ASN A 247 1.54 9.85 4.16
N PHE A 248 0.56 9.49 3.32
CA PHE A 248 0.76 8.49 2.28
C PHE A 248 1.66 9.05 1.17
N GLN A 249 2.84 8.47 1.03
CA GLN A 249 3.84 8.87 0.04
C GLN A 249 4.68 7.66 -0.38
N LEU A 250 5.24 7.69 -1.59
CA LEU A 250 6.27 6.74 -2.01
C LEU A 250 7.64 7.42 -1.83
N PRO A 251 8.34 7.17 -0.71
CA PRO A 251 9.65 7.75 -0.44
C PRO A 251 10.70 7.33 -1.49
N PRO A 252 11.69 8.19 -1.79
CA PRO A 252 12.83 7.83 -2.64
C PRO A 252 13.54 6.58 -2.12
N GLN A 253 13.82 5.64 -3.02
CA GLN A 253 14.68 4.49 -2.75
C GLN A 253 14.26 3.70 -1.49
N THR A 254 12.98 3.71 -1.18
CA THR A 254 12.43 3.08 0.02
C THR A 254 11.13 2.38 -0.39
N PRO A 255 11.01 1.08 -0.09
CA PRO A 255 9.83 0.31 -0.44
C PRO A 255 8.63 0.73 0.41
N LEU A 256 7.46 0.78 -0.22
CA LEU A 256 6.18 0.93 0.45
C LEU A 256 5.41 -0.38 0.32
N TYR A 257 5.05 -0.99 1.46
CA TYR A 257 4.38 -2.29 1.46
C TYR A 257 2.89 -2.16 1.70
N PHE A 258 2.13 -3.01 1.02
CA PHE A 258 0.70 -3.14 1.10
C PHE A 258 0.34 -4.56 1.49
N GLY A 259 -0.72 -4.70 2.29
CA GLY A 259 -1.28 -5.98 2.68
C GLY A 259 -2.78 -5.95 2.45
N VAL A 260 -3.32 -7.01 1.84
CA VAL A 260 -4.76 -7.16 1.61
C VAL A 260 -5.24 -8.36 2.39
N ASN A 261 -6.27 -8.15 3.20
CA ASN A 261 -6.91 -9.18 4.00
C ASN A 261 -8.38 -9.30 3.59
N CYS A 262 -8.85 -10.53 3.43
CA CYS A 262 -10.23 -10.81 3.02
C CYS A 262 -10.96 -11.71 4.03
N PHE A 263 -12.26 -11.43 4.24
CA PHE A 263 -13.12 -11.99 5.28
C PHE A 263 -14.59 -12.11 4.86
#